data_AF-A0A969XTQ5-F1
#
_entry.id   AF-A0A969XTQ5-F1
#
_cell.length_a   1.000
_cell.length_b   1.000
_cell.length_c   1.000
_cell.angle_alpha   90.00
_cell.angle_beta   90.00
_cell.angle_gamma   90.00
#
_symmetry.space_group_name_H-M   'P 1'
#
loop_
_entity.id
_entity.type
_entity.pdbx_description
1 polymer ?
#
loop_
_entity_poly.entity_id
_entity_poly.type
_entity_poly.pdbx_seq_one_letter_code
_entity_poly.pdbx_strand_id
1 'polypeptide(L)'
;MLICFGASWPLAILKTLRVRKVTGKSLPFLCMVFIGYLAGLGAKFAIAAARQEPVAWVALFYAANGTMVFIDILLYLRFREKQAAGL
;
A
#
# COMPACT_ATOMS: atom_id res chain seq x y z
N MET A 1 11.40 -10.19 -2.10
CA MET A 1 10.92 -8.92 -1.51
C MET A 1 9.40 -8.81 -1.44
N LEU A 2 8.65 -8.90 -2.56
CA LEU A 2 7.22 -8.53 -2.60
C LEU A 2 6.31 -9.27 -1.62
N ILE A 3 6.58 -10.54 -1.32
CA ILE A 3 5.78 -11.33 -0.36
C ILE A 3 6.07 -10.89 1.07
N CYS A 4 7.33 -10.92 1.51
CA CYS A 4 7.70 -10.55 2.88
C CYS A 4 7.45 -9.06 3.16
N PHE A 5 7.75 -8.20 2.19
CA PHE A 5 7.41 -6.78 2.27
C PHE A 5 5.90 -6.59 2.24
N GLY A 6 5.18 -7.37 1.44
CA GLY A 6 3.73 -7.36 1.40
C GLY A 6 3.07 -7.73 2.71
N ALA A 7 3.59 -8.75 3.39
CA ALA A 7 3.12 -9.20 4.70
C ALA A 7 3.27 -8.13 5.81
N SER A 8 4.15 -7.14 5.62
CA SER A 8 4.25 -6.02 6.57
C SER A 8 3.00 -5.13 6.60
N TRP A 9 2.26 -5.03 5.48
CA TRP A 9 1.05 -4.19 5.38
C TRP A 9 -0.15 -4.76 6.14
N PRO A 10 -0.53 -6.05 6.02
CA PRO A 10 -1.57 -6.66 6.86
C PRO A 10 -1.30 -6.46 8.36
N LEU A 11 -0.06 -6.65 8.79
CA LEU A 11 0.32 -6.46 10.19
C LEU A 11 0.18 -4.98 10.61
N ALA A 12 0.60 -4.04 9.76
CA ALA A 12 0.46 -2.60 9.99
C ALA A 12 -1.03 -2.17 10.03
N ILE A 13 -1.87 -2.72 9.16
CA ILE A 13 -3.31 -2.47 9.10
C ILE A 13 -3.97 -3.01 10.38
N LEU A 14 -3.72 -4.27 10.74
CA LEU A 14 -4.27 -4.91 11.95
C LEU A 14 -3.89 -4.14 13.21
N LYS A 15 -2.63 -3.69 13.31
CA LYS A 15 -2.17 -2.85 14.43
C LYS A 15 -2.95 -1.52 14.48
N THR A 16 -3.17 -0.88 13.34
CA THR A 16 -3.90 0.40 13.26
C THR A 16 -5.36 0.23 13.66
N LEU A 17 -6.01 -0.85 13.21
CA LEU A 17 -7.39 -1.15 13.59
C LEU A 17 -7.54 -1.46 15.08
N ARG A 18 -6.56 -2.14 15.69
CA ARG A 18 -6.56 -2.50 17.11
C ARG A 18 -6.29 -1.30 18.01
N VAL A 19 -5.21 -0.56 17.73
CA VAL A 19 -4.75 0.55 18.60
C VAL A 19 -5.50 1.85 18.31
N ARG A 20 -6.08 1.99 17.10
CA ARG A 20 -6.80 3.19 16.64
C ARG A 20 -5.98 4.48 16.70
N LYS A 21 -4.65 4.35 16.74
CA LYS A 21 -3.67 5.45 16.73
C LYS A 21 -2.71 5.24 15.57
N VAL A 22 -2.21 6.35 15.03
CA VAL A 22 -1.28 6.37 13.89
C VAL A 22 0.12 6.84 14.28
N THR A 23 0.41 6.89 15.58
CA THR A 23 1.72 7.29 16.12
C THR A 23 2.86 6.48 15.50
N GLY A 24 3.84 7.19 14.93
CA GLY A 24 5.02 6.59 14.30
C GLY A 24 4.83 6.19 12.83
N LYS A 25 3.65 6.38 12.24
CA LYS A 25 3.45 6.21 10.78
C LYS A 25 3.74 7.52 10.04
N SER A 26 4.38 7.41 8.88
CA SER A 26 4.70 8.55 8.01
C SER A 26 3.81 8.53 6.76
N LEU A 27 2.83 9.45 6.68
CA LEU A 27 1.97 9.58 5.50
C LEU A 27 2.75 9.83 4.20
N PRO A 28 3.77 10.72 4.16
CA PRO A 28 4.57 10.89 2.95
C PRO A 28 5.24 9.60 2.49
N PHE A 29 5.73 8.77 3.44
CA PHE A 29 6.30 7.48 3.13
C PHE A 29 5.26 6.51 2.55
N LEU A 30 4.07 6.41 3.15
CA LEU A 30 2.98 5.57 2.61
C LEU A 30 2.59 6.01 1.19
N CYS A 31 2.45 7.31 0.95
CA CYS A 31 2.13 7.85 -0.37
C CYS A 31 3.25 7.56 -1.39
N MET A 32 4.51 7.72 -1.00
CA MET A 32 5.66 7.41 -1.87
C MET A 32 5.68 5.93 -2.27
N VAL A 33 5.45 5.03 -1.32
CA VAL A 33 5.35 3.58 -1.60
C VAL A 33 4.16 3.28 -2.51
N PHE A 34 3.00 3.90 -2.26
CA PHE A 34 1.81 3.71 -3.10
C PHE A 34 2.04 4.15 -4.55
N ILE A 35 2.64 5.32 -4.76
CA ILE A 35 3.03 5.80 -6.10
C ILE A 35 4.01 4.83 -6.76
N GLY A 36 4.98 4.31 -6.01
CA GLY A 36 5.90 3.28 -6.49
C GLY A 36 5.19 2.01 -6.96
N TYR A 37 4.16 1.56 -6.25
CA TYR A 37 3.34 0.42 -6.67
C TYR A 37 2.53 0.71 -7.94
N LEU A 38 1.94 1.90 -8.07
CA LEU A 38 1.23 2.30 -9.28
C LEU A 38 2.16 2.39 -10.49
N ALA A 39 3.34 3.00 -10.33
CA ALA A 39 4.34 3.10 -11.39
C ALA A 39 4.86 1.72 -11.79
N GLY A 40 5.16 0.85 -10.82
CA GLY A 40 5.61 -0.52 -11.06
C GLY A 40 4.55 -1.37 -11.77
N LEU A 41 3.29 -1.26 -11.34
CA LEU A 41 2.16 -1.93 -11.98
C LEU A 41 1.97 -1.43 -13.42
N GLY A 42 1.96 -0.11 -13.62
CA GLY A 42 1.87 0.52 -14.94
C GLY A 42 2.97 0.07 -15.89
N ALA A 43 4.22 -0.04 -15.41
CA ALA A 43 5.32 -0.55 -16.22
C ALA A 43 5.11 -2.01 -16.66
N LYS A 44 4.52 -2.87 -15.81
CA LYS A 44 4.20 -4.26 -16.20
C LYS A 44 3.16 -4.32 -17.30
N PHE A 45 2.11 -3.50 -17.20
CA PHE A 45 1.10 -3.39 -18.26
C PHE A 45 1.68 -2.81 -19.56
N ALA A 46 2.51 -1.78 -19.47
CA ALA A 46 3.16 -1.17 -20.63
C ALA A 46 4.10 -2.16 -21.36
N ILE A 47 4.89 -2.94 -20.61
CA ILE A 47 5.76 -3.98 -21.19
C ILE A 47 4.93 -5.09 -21.83
N ALA A 48 3.89 -5.56 -21.16
CA ALA A 48 2.99 -6.58 -21.68
C ALA A 48 2.33 -6.14 -23.00
N ALA A 49 1.84 -4.89 -23.03
CA ALA A 49 1.27 -4.29 -24.23
C ALA A 49 2.30 -4.13 -25.36
N ALA A 50 3.50 -3.64 -25.05
CA ALA A 50 4.57 -3.44 -26.02
C ALA A 50 5.10 -4.75 -26.63
N ARG A 51 5.09 -5.84 -25.85
CA ARG A 51 5.57 -7.16 -26.29
C ARG A 51 4.45 -8.09 -26.78
N GLN A 52 3.19 -7.66 -26.71
CA GLN A 52 2.01 -8.50 -26.98
C GLN A 52 2.03 -9.80 -26.18
N GLU A 53 2.53 -9.73 -24.94
CA GLU A 53 2.63 -10.84 -24.00
C GLU A 53 1.61 -10.67 -22.86
N PRO A 54 1.19 -11.77 -22.22
CA PRO A 54 0.37 -11.68 -21.03
C PRO A 54 1.10 -10.90 -19.92
N VAL A 55 0.33 -10.18 -19.12
CA VAL A 55 0.87 -9.44 -17.97
C VAL A 55 1.54 -10.42 -17.02
N ALA A 56 2.81 -10.16 -16.68
CA ALA A 56 3.57 -11.02 -15.79
C ALA A 56 2.82 -11.25 -14.48
N TRP A 57 2.74 -12.51 -14.02
CA TRP A 57 2.02 -12.91 -12.81
C TRP A 57 2.39 -12.09 -11.57
N VAL A 58 3.63 -11.58 -11.51
CA VAL A 58 4.11 -10.71 -10.44
C VAL A 58 3.31 -9.40 -10.31
N ALA A 59 2.63 -8.96 -11.37
CA ALA A 59 1.75 -7.79 -11.35
C ALA A 59 0.61 -7.95 -10.33
N LEU A 60 0.15 -9.18 -10.06
CA LEU A 60 -0.82 -9.47 -9.02
C LEU A 60 -0.31 -9.04 -7.63
N PHE A 61 0.97 -9.29 -7.34
CA PHE A 61 1.58 -8.88 -6.08
C PHE A 61 1.76 -7.36 -5.98
N TYR A 62 2.01 -6.68 -7.10
CA TYR A 62 2.02 -5.21 -7.12
C TYR A 62 0.63 -4.63 -6.84
N ALA A 63 -0.41 -5.18 -7.48
CA ALA A 63 -1.79 -4.78 -7.26
C ALA A 63 -2.23 -5.03 -5.80
N ALA A 64 -2.03 -6.25 -5.29
CA ALA A 64 -2.40 -6.59 -3.92
C ALA A 64 -1.69 -5.71 -2.88
N ASN A 65 -0.38 -5.49 -3.04
CA ASN A 65 0.35 -4.61 -2.14
C ASN A 65 -0.08 -3.15 -2.25
N GLY A 66 -0.29 -2.64 -3.45
CA GLY A 66 -0.83 -1.30 -3.68
C GLY A 66 -2.18 -1.10 -3.00
N THR A 67 -3.09 -2.07 -3.10
CA THR A 67 -4.39 -2.05 -2.41
C THR A 67 -4.22 -2.02 -0.89
N MET A 68 -3.33 -2.83 -0.33
CA MET A 68 -3.08 -2.83 1.11
C MET A 68 -2.48 -1.51 1.60
N VAL A 69 -1.51 -0.93 0.88
CA VAL A 69 -0.95 0.38 1.20
C VAL A 69 -2.03 1.46 1.12
N PHE A 70 -2.89 1.41 0.11
CA PHE A 70 -4.01 2.33 -0.04
C PHE A 70 -4.99 2.25 1.14
N ILE A 71 -5.36 1.03 1.55
CA ILE A 71 -6.18 0.82 2.76
C ILE A 71 -5.47 1.42 3.99
N ASP A 72 -4.16 1.20 4.14
CA ASP A 72 -3.42 1.76 5.28
C ASP A 72 -3.37 3.29 5.26
N ILE A 73 -3.31 3.93 4.09
CA ILE A 73 -3.44 5.39 3.91
C ILE A 73 -4.83 5.85 4.36
N LEU A 74 -5.90 5.18 3.94
CA LEU A 74 -7.27 5.53 4.34
C LEU A 74 -7.47 5.40 5.85
N LEU A 75 -6.95 4.33 6.45
CA LEU A 75 -6.97 4.15 7.90
C LEU A 75 -6.13 5.21 8.61
N TYR A 76 -4.98 5.57 8.05
CA TYR A 76 -4.14 6.64 8.58
C TYR A 76 -4.92 7.96 8.64
N LEU A 77 -5.56 8.36 7.54
CA LEU A 77 -6.34 9.60 7.48
C LEU A 77 -7.49 9.59 8.50
N ARG A 78 -8.23 8.46 8.59
CA ARG A 78 -9.36 8.30 9.52
C ARG A 78 -8.96 8.38 10.99
N PHE A 79 -7.85 7.74 11.37
CA PHE A 79 -7.43 7.70 12.77
C PHE A 79 -6.54 8.87 13.18
N ARG A 80 -5.89 9.56 12.22
CA ARG A 80 -5.19 10.82 12.49
C ARG A 80 -6.14 11.88 13.06
N GLU A 81 -7.35 11.98 12.51
CA GLU A 81 -8.37 12.92 13.01
C GLU A 81 -8.79 12.61 14.45
N LYS A 82 -9.04 11.33 14.76
CA LYS A 82 -9.40 10.90 16.12
C LYS A 82 -8.28 11.16 17.12
N GLN A 83 -7.04 10.87 16.73
CA GLN A 83 -5.86 11.14 17.55
C GLN A 83 -5.64 12.63 17.80
N ALA A 84 -5.92 13.50 16.80
CA ALA A 84 -5.86 14.96 16.97
C ALA A 84 -6.99 15.49 17.87
N ALA A 85 -8.16 14.82 17.89
CA ALA A 85 -9.29 15.14 18.76
C ALA A 85 -9.14 14.64 20.21
N GLY A 86 -8.02 13.96 20.55
CA GLY A 86 -7.77 13.44 21.89
C GLY A 86 -8.63 12.23 22.30
N LEU A 87 -9.29 11.58 21.32
CA LEU A 87 -10.08 10.35 21.49
C LEU A 87 -9.22 9.09 21.30
#